data_AF-A0A1R0H1V8-F1
#
_entry.id   AF-A0A1R0H1V8-F1
#
_cell.length_a   1.000
_cell.length_b   1.000
_cell.length_c   1.000
_cell.angle_alpha   90.00
_cell.angle_beta   90.00
_cell.angle_gamma   90.00
#
_symmetry.space_group_name_H-M   'P 1'
#
loop_
_entity.id
_entity.type
_entity.pdbx_description
1 polymer ?
#
loop_
_entity_poly.entity_id
_entity_poly.type
_entity_poly.pdbx_seq_one_letter_code
_entity_poly.pdbx_strand_id
1 'polypeptide(L)'
;MPPNDVVSKTSSSSRPNSDPPLNTLSTDRPVLKTPSLSVTQAPEGSPVNSAEPYRDPRSISPILVDEIQTVKTLRKQRSIQMSPLSRKEFKVFPKIEDLSNSNSDKLKLFCKKVDHCSIVVDFCNEATSIELKNAKRNALEQIIDYLGKYHIPKNEALYRQIIKMISSNIFRNISSQSGINGEPFDPEEDDPYLEPSWPHLELVYVFFLRFLESDSFDEYIARKFINQKFILQLLVLFNTEDPRERETLKTILHRIYGKILLLRSFIRKSINDIFLQFVYENEPFNGITQLLEIMGSIINGFTVPLKEEHKVFLCNVLLPLHKARPISTYHPQLAYCTVQFIEKDPTLSEPIVMSLLRYWPKTNSPKEVMFLSEVEEILDVIGVSEFQKVHIPLFQKVSQCVFSPHFQVAERALSFWRNDHVIHLIYSSLDTIMHVVLNEVYKACKSHWNQSVHQNAYAVFRFFMLSDDQLFDSCIENLRVSHIQNLSNAASRKLAWLNIQRSVALNHPDQKYTTPPALSNIGNSGADSSVIDRLDMIIDNILQENASPNDYSNHSPNLSNQNISSNSSQSVPFYDSYQDISFSFPINSKPSLTQADMPPRFYDSS
;
A
#
# COMPACT_ATOMS: atom_id res chain seq x y z
N MET A 1 7.18 67.60 1.57
CA MET A 1 7.78 68.26 2.73
C MET A 1 7.89 67.24 3.84
N PRO A 2 9.02 67.24 4.55
CA PRO A 2 9.62 66.08 5.22
C PRO A 2 9.58 66.39 6.75
N PRO A 3 10.58 66.14 7.65
CA PRO A 3 12.01 65.75 7.53
C PRO A 3 12.30 64.34 8.12
N ASN A 4 13.20 63.52 7.55
CA ASN A 4 14.68 63.62 7.41
C ASN A 4 15.41 63.45 8.74
N ASP A 5 16.60 62.85 8.88
CA ASP A 5 17.60 62.10 8.10
C ASP A 5 18.61 61.63 9.21
N VAL A 6 19.56 60.69 9.10
CA VAL A 6 20.86 60.72 8.39
C VAL A 6 21.59 59.44 8.92
N VAL A 7 21.86 58.38 8.14
CA VAL A 7 23.11 58.05 7.37
C VAL A 7 24.33 57.76 8.26
N SER A 8 25.01 56.60 8.22
CA SER A 8 25.97 56.09 7.19
C SER A 8 26.46 54.70 7.66
N LYS A 9 26.57 53.59 6.89
CA LYS A 9 27.22 53.22 5.61
C LYS A 9 28.76 53.18 5.61
N THR A 10 29.26 52.09 5.01
CA THR A 10 30.60 51.78 4.44
C THR A 10 31.65 51.19 5.42
N SER A 11 32.49 50.21 5.09
CA SER A 11 32.76 49.48 3.84
C SER A 11 33.67 48.26 4.10
N SER A 12 33.55 47.29 3.20
CA SER A 12 34.47 46.20 2.84
C SER A 12 35.98 46.50 2.83
N SER A 13 36.81 45.52 3.24
CA SER A 13 38.11 45.20 2.63
C SER A 13 38.53 43.77 3.08
N SER A 14 38.61 42.81 2.14
CA SER A 14 39.83 42.29 1.50
C SER A 14 40.45 41.06 2.20
N ARG A 15 40.28 39.89 1.56
CA ARG A 15 41.14 38.68 1.58
C ARG A 15 42.60 39.05 1.20
N PRO A 16 43.56 38.10 1.09
CA PRO A 16 43.89 36.87 1.83
C PRO A 16 45.40 36.85 2.21
N ASN A 17 45.93 35.70 2.65
CA ASN A 17 47.34 35.21 2.66
C ASN A 17 47.64 34.60 4.04
N SER A 18 48.39 33.51 4.22
CA SER A 18 49.03 32.53 3.35
C SER A 18 49.74 31.58 4.32
N ASP A 19 49.77 30.28 4.03
CA ASP A 19 50.66 29.24 4.60
C ASP A 19 52.12 29.74 4.71
N PRO A 20 53.06 29.17 5.53
CA PRO A 20 53.55 27.78 5.39
C PRO A 20 54.24 27.21 6.68
N PRO A 21 55.18 26.21 6.69
CA PRO A 21 55.48 25.09 5.77
C PRO A 21 55.83 23.70 6.41
N LEU A 22 55.92 22.68 5.52
CA LEU A 22 56.92 21.57 5.39
C LEU A 22 57.00 20.48 6.52
N ASN A 23 57.20 19.17 6.28
CA ASN A 23 57.74 18.46 5.13
C ASN A 23 57.50 16.92 5.18
N THR A 24 57.40 16.34 3.98
CA THR A 24 57.90 15.02 3.49
C THR A 24 57.39 13.64 3.94
N LEU A 25 56.93 12.92 2.89
CA LEU A 25 57.26 11.54 2.45
C LEU A 25 56.39 10.35 2.91
N SER A 26 55.76 9.71 1.90
CA SER A 26 55.79 8.27 1.60
C SER A 26 54.41 7.63 1.33
N THR A 27 54.39 6.87 0.24
CA THR A 27 53.37 5.99 -0.33
C THR A 27 52.94 4.84 0.59
N ASP A 28 51.63 4.51 0.63
CA ASP A 28 51.07 3.20 0.24
C ASP A 28 49.69 2.90 0.88
N ARG A 29 48.79 2.34 0.06
CA ARG A 29 47.47 1.81 0.45
C ARG A 29 47.60 0.38 1.00
N PRO A 30 46.87 -0.02 2.06
CA PRO A 30 46.97 -1.36 2.60
C PRO A 30 46.04 -2.35 1.88
N VAL A 31 46.61 -3.52 1.57
CA VAL A 31 45.96 -4.76 1.14
C VAL A 31 45.63 -5.59 2.38
N LEU A 32 44.37 -6.02 2.55
CA LEU A 32 43.99 -7.00 3.58
C LEU A 32 44.16 -8.42 3.02
N LYS A 33 45.10 -9.17 3.60
CA LYS A 33 45.32 -10.60 3.37
C LYS A 33 44.53 -11.44 4.38
N THR A 34 44.04 -12.57 3.89
CA THR A 34 43.43 -13.71 4.58
C THR A 34 44.40 -14.40 5.55
N PRO A 35 43.93 -15.03 6.64
CA PRO A 35 44.75 -15.89 7.47
C PRO A 35 44.65 -17.36 7.04
N SER A 36 45.79 -17.96 6.79
CA SER A 36 46.04 -19.40 6.67
C SER A 36 46.22 -20.03 8.06
N LEU A 37 45.53 -21.14 8.34
CA LEU A 37 45.82 -22.01 9.48
C LEU A 37 46.31 -23.38 8.98
N SER A 38 47.45 -23.78 9.55
CA SER A 38 48.28 -24.93 9.23
C SER A 38 47.74 -26.25 9.79
N VAL A 39 47.95 -27.30 9.00
CA VAL A 39 47.66 -28.71 9.23
C VAL A 39 48.68 -29.35 10.18
N THR A 40 48.24 -30.27 11.05
CA THR A 40 49.09 -31.28 11.71
C THR A 40 48.54 -32.68 11.38
N GLN A 41 49.47 -33.62 11.16
CA GLN A 41 49.36 -34.90 10.47
C GLN A 41 48.60 -36.02 11.22
N ALA A 42 48.04 -36.97 10.44
CA ALA A 42 47.80 -38.36 10.84
C ALA A 42 48.20 -39.31 9.68
N PRO A 43 48.73 -40.52 9.94
CA PRO A 43 49.39 -41.34 8.92
C PRO A 43 48.51 -42.44 8.27
N GLU A 44 48.86 -42.71 7.01
CA GLU A 44 48.88 -43.94 6.21
C GLU A 44 47.84 -45.08 6.40
N GLY A 45 47.26 -45.48 5.26
CA GLY A 45 46.60 -46.77 5.07
C GLY A 45 45.73 -46.84 3.80
N SER A 46 46.35 -47.03 2.62
CA SER A 46 45.71 -47.54 1.39
C SER A 46 45.73 -49.09 1.41
N PRO A 47 44.94 -49.87 0.61
CA PRO A 47 44.76 -49.65 -0.83
C PRO A 47 43.45 -50.13 -1.52
N VAL A 48 43.40 -49.84 -2.83
CA VAL A 48 42.78 -50.59 -3.95
C VAL A 48 41.41 -50.12 -4.50
N ASN A 49 41.49 -49.61 -5.75
CA ASN A 49 40.66 -49.74 -6.97
C ASN A 49 39.11 -49.72 -6.83
N SER A 50 38.34 -49.06 -7.69
CA SER A 50 38.41 -49.04 -9.16
C SER A 50 37.52 -47.95 -9.75
N ALA A 51 37.88 -47.55 -10.98
CA ALA A 51 37.29 -46.55 -11.85
C ALA A 51 35.76 -46.60 -12.03
N GLU A 52 35.15 -45.42 -12.17
CA GLU A 52 33.97 -45.22 -13.04
C GLU A 52 34.09 -43.92 -13.85
N PRO A 53 33.61 -43.92 -15.12
CA PRO A 53 33.72 -42.79 -16.04
C PRO A 53 32.50 -41.86 -16.00
N TYR A 54 32.74 -40.62 -16.42
CA TYR A 54 31.75 -39.60 -16.77
C TYR A 54 30.58 -40.13 -17.62
N ARG A 55 29.34 -39.75 -17.26
CA ARG A 55 28.21 -39.62 -18.20
C ARG A 55 27.42 -38.32 -18.01
N ASP A 56 27.10 -37.76 -19.17
CA ASP A 56 26.45 -36.51 -19.54
C ASP A 56 24.96 -36.42 -19.07
N PRO A 57 24.44 -35.26 -18.65
CA PRO A 57 23.12 -35.14 -18.03
C PRO A 57 22.05 -34.79 -19.06
N ARG A 58 21.49 -35.77 -19.77
CA ARG A 58 20.20 -35.63 -20.48
C ARG A 58 19.42 -36.94 -20.51
N SER A 59 18.67 -37.19 -19.44
CA SER A 59 17.51 -38.07 -19.45
C SER A 59 16.67 -37.80 -18.21
N ILE A 60 15.51 -37.17 -18.43
CA ILE A 60 14.47 -36.96 -17.43
C ILE A 60 13.69 -38.27 -17.30
N SER A 61 13.58 -38.81 -16.08
CA SER A 61 12.55 -39.79 -15.70
C SER A 61 11.62 -39.15 -14.66
N PRO A 62 10.29 -39.43 -14.73
CA PRO A 62 9.29 -38.74 -13.92
C PRO A 62 9.35 -39.21 -12.45
N ILE A 63 9.49 -38.27 -11.52
CA ILE A 63 9.40 -38.54 -10.08
C ILE A 63 7.94 -38.79 -9.73
N LEU A 64 7.70 -39.93 -9.07
CA LEU A 64 6.42 -40.31 -8.51
C LEU A 64 5.92 -39.29 -7.50
N VAL A 65 4.66 -38.91 -7.66
CA VAL A 65 3.86 -38.10 -6.74
C VAL A 65 3.61 -38.92 -5.48
N ASP A 66 4.42 -38.76 -4.43
CA ASP A 66 4.05 -39.24 -3.08
C ASP A 66 4.74 -38.53 -1.89
N GLU A 67 5.27 -37.32 -2.07
CA GLU A 67 5.95 -36.55 -1.01
C GLU A 67 5.18 -35.31 -0.52
N ILE A 68 3.83 -35.38 -0.43
CA ILE A 68 3.01 -34.25 0.09
C ILE A 68 2.65 -34.41 1.58
N GLN A 69 3.00 -35.52 2.25
CA GLN A 69 2.59 -35.74 3.65
C GLN A 69 3.59 -35.31 4.74
N THR A 70 4.76 -34.77 4.41
CA THR A 70 5.79 -34.44 5.42
C THR A 70 6.08 -32.95 5.62
N VAL A 71 5.51 -32.05 4.81
CA VAL A 71 5.72 -30.58 4.94
C VAL A 71 4.82 -29.96 6.04
N LYS A 72 3.61 -30.52 6.26
CA LYS A 72 2.66 -30.01 7.28
C LYS A 72 3.11 -30.24 8.72
N THR A 73 4.00 -31.22 8.96
CA THR A 73 4.42 -31.63 10.31
C THR A 73 5.59 -30.82 10.86
N LEU A 74 6.40 -30.16 10.04
CA LEU A 74 7.56 -29.38 10.50
C LEU A 74 7.20 -27.97 10.99
N ARG A 75 6.12 -27.35 10.48
CA ARG A 75 5.56 -26.10 11.05
C ARG A 75 4.84 -26.34 12.41
N LYS A 76 4.64 -27.60 12.83
CA LYS A 76 3.74 -27.98 13.94
C LYS A 76 4.33 -27.86 15.34
N GLN A 77 5.59 -27.44 15.51
CA GLN A 77 6.30 -27.56 16.80
C GLN A 77 6.65 -26.25 17.54
N ARG A 78 6.16 -25.07 17.13
CA ARG A 78 6.66 -23.80 17.71
C ARG A 78 5.62 -22.79 18.14
N SER A 79 4.45 -23.23 18.56
CA SER A 79 3.54 -22.40 19.35
C SER A 79 3.38 -23.01 20.74
N ILE A 80 3.64 -22.17 21.76
CA ILE A 80 3.33 -22.37 23.18
C ILE A 80 4.40 -23.12 24.00
N GLN A 81 5.41 -22.38 24.49
CA GLN A 81 5.93 -22.66 25.84
C GLN A 81 4.98 -21.98 26.84
N MET A 82 3.90 -22.67 27.20
CA MET A 82 3.07 -22.28 28.34
C MET A 82 3.74 -22.76 29.63
N SER A 83 3.85 -21.85 30.61
CA SER A 83 4.04 -22.23 32.01
C SER A 83 2.87 -23.12 32.48
N PRO A 84 3.11 -24.24 33.19
CA PRO A 84 2.07 -25.17 33.59
C PRO A 84 1.18 -24.55 34.67
N LEU A 85 0.09 -23.91 34.28
CA LEU A 85 -0.93 -23.44 35.21
C LEU A 85 -1.87 -24.60 35.58
N SER A 86 -1.85 -24.91 36.87
CA SER A 86 -2.64 -25.90 37.61
C SER A 86 -3.87 -26.44 36.89
N ARG A 87 -3.92 -27.77 36.76
CA ARG A 87 -5.06 -28.59 36.31
C ARG A 87 -6.31 -28.30 37.16
N LYS A 88 -7.06 -27.23 36.83
CA LYS A 88 -8.39 -26.93 37.40
C LYS A 88 -9.44 -27.60 36.53
N GLU A 89 -10.17 -28.56 37.08
CA GLU A 89 -11.26 -29.24 36.39
C GLU A 89 -12.37 -28.25 36.02
N PHE A 90 -12.75 -28.22 34.74
CA PHE A 90 -13.86 -27.42 34.25
C PHE A 90 -15.17 -28.10 34.63
N LYS A 91 -15.93 -27.51 35.57
CA LYS A 91 -17.21 -28.06 36.00
C LYS A 91 -18.30 -27.73 34.98
N VAL A 92 -19.15 -28.71 34.66
CA VAL A 92 -20.35 -28.48 33.84
C VAL A 92 -21.36 -27.70 34.66
N PHE A 93 -21.79 -26.55 34.16
CA PHE A 93 -22.77 -25.67 34.83
C PHE A 93 -24.16 -25.88 34.23
N PRO A 94 -25.24 -25.78 35.05
CA PRO A 94 -26.61 -25.73 34.55
C PRO A 94 -26.82 -24.54 33.59
N LYS A 95 -27.87 -24.59 32.76
CA LYS A 95 -28.20 -23.47 31.87
C LYS A 95 -28.65 -22.28 32.71
N ILE A 96 -28.37 -21.07 32.24
CA ILE A 96 -28.79 -19.84 32.93
C ILE A 96 -30.33 -19.71 32.96
N GLU A 97 -31.01 -20.31 31.99
CA GLU A 97 -32.47 -20.30 31.86
C GLU A 97 -33.17 -21.26 32.83
N ASP A 98 -32.46 -22.27 33.37
CA ASP A 98 -33.02 -23.27 34.29
C ASP A 98 -33.12 -22.77 35.74
N LEU A 99 -32.54 -21.60 36.05
CA LEU A 99 -32.66 -20.96 37.36
C LEU A 99 -33.98 -20.19 37.46
N SER A 100 -34.69 -20.39 38.57
CA SER A 100 -35.88 -19.61 38.94
C SER A 100 -35.64 -18.10 38.77
N ASN A 101 -36.69 -17.35 38.42
CA ASN A 101 -36.72 -15.97 37.90
C ASN A 101 -36.02 -14.85 38.73
N SER A 102 -35.21 -15.16 39.74
CA SER A 102 -34.38 -14.20 40.45
C SER A 102 -33.20 -13.74 39.59
N ASN A 103 -33.23 -12.50 39.11
CA ASN A 103 -32.13 -11.87 38.35
C ASN A 103 -30.78 -11.92 39.11
N SER A 104 -30.82 -11.96 40.44
CA SER A 104 -29.62 -12.07 41.29
C SER A 104 -28.92 -13.43 41.14
N ASP A 105 -29.67 -14.53 41.06
CA ASP A 105 -29.07 -15.87 40.96
C ASP A 105 -28.56 -16.15 39.54
N LYS A 106 -29.25 -15.61 38.53
CA LYS A 106 -28.74 -15.58 37.15
C LYS A 106 -27.41 -14.81 37.05
N LEU A 107 -27.30 -13.65 37.70
CA LEU A 107 -26.06 -12.88 37.76
C LEU A 107 -24.93 -13.65 38.48
N LYS A 108 -25.21 -14.30 39.61
CA LYS A 108 -24.21 -15.12 40.30
C LYS A 108 -23.71 -16.28 39.44
N LEU A 109 -24.62 -16.95 38.70
CA LEU A 109 -24.22 -18.02 37.79
C LEU A 109 -23.42 -17.49 36.60
N PHE A 110 -23.79 -16.32 36.06
CA PHE A 110 -23.01 -15.62 35.04
C PHE A 110 -21.58 -15.36 35.52
N CYS A 111 -21.39 -14.76 36.70
CA CYS A 111 -20.05 -14.54 37.26
C CYS A 111 -19.26 -15.85 37.40
N LYS A 112 -19.88 -16.92 37.93
CA LYS A 112 -19.22 -18.23 38.03
C LYS A 112 -18.78 -18.77 36.66
N LYS A 113 -19.61 -18.63 35.63
CA LYS A 113 -19.26 -19.05 34.27
C LYS A 113 -18.12 -18.22 33.70
N VAL A 114 -18.10 -16.90 33.92
CA VAL A 114 -16.99 -16.02 33.50
C VAL A 114 -15.66 -16.43 34.15
N ASP A 115 -15.65 -16.72 35.46
CA ASP A 115 -14.44 -17.23 36.13
C ASP A 115 -13.94 -18.54 35.52
N HIS A 116 -14.86 -19.47 35.25
CA HIS A 116 -14.51 -20.76 34.66
C HIS A 116 -14.01 -20.64 33.22
N CYS A 117 -14.58 -19.74 32.42
CA CYS A 117 -14.10 -19.44 31.07
C CYS A 117 -12.70 -18.80 31.06
N SER A 118 -12.19 -18.33 32.20
CA SER A 118 -10.79 -17.85 32.33
C SER A 118 -9.76 -18.99 32.31
N ILE A 119 -10.20 -20.25 32.43
CA ILE A 119 -9.31 -21.41 32.31
C ILE A 119 -9.02 -21.63 30.83
N VAL A 120 -7.75 -21.49 30.44
CA VAL A 120 -7.29 -21.73 29.07
C VAL A 120 -7.25 -23.23 28.80
N VAL A 121 -7.77 -23.63 27.64
CA VAL A 121 -7.82 -25.03 27.20
C VAL A 121 -6.85 -25.16 26.04
N ASP A 122 -5.92 -26.11 26.13
CA ASP A 122 -4.93 -26.34 25.09
C ASP A 122 -5.50 -27.21 23.96
N PHE A 123 -5.58 -26.64 22.77
CA PHE A 123 -6.04 -27.33 21.55
C PHE A 123 -4.95 -28.13 20.86
N CYS A 124 -3.67 -27.85 21.13
CA CYS A 124 -2.53 -28.56 20.53
C CYS A 124 -2.31 -29.94 21.19
N ASN A 125 -2.78 -30.11 22.42
CA ASN A 125 -2.70 -31.38 23.13
C ASN A 125 -3.89 -32.28 22.78
N GLU A 126 -3.60 -33.42 22.11
CA GLU A 126 -4.59 -34.45 21.77
C GLU A 126 -5.17 -35.15 23.02
N ALA A 127 -4.47 -35.10 24.16
CA ALA A 127 -4.97 -35.63 25.43
C ALA A 127 -6.00 -34.73 26.14
N THR A 128 -6.23 -33.51 25.63
CA THR A 128 -7.26 -32.62 26.17
C THR A 128 -8.64 -33.16 25.85
N SER A 129 -9.40 -33.57 26.87
CA SER A 129 -10.75 -34.13 26.72
C SER A 129 -11.66 -33.23 25.88
N ILE A 130 -12.29 -33.83 24.87
CA ILE A 130 -13.31 -33.21 24.00
C ILE A 130 -14.45 -32.64 24.86
N GLU A 131 -14.76 -33.27 26.00
CA GLU A 131 -15.80 -32.82 26.92
C GLU A 131 -15.46 -31.46 27.55
N LEU A 132 -14.20 -31.23 27.92
CA LEU A 132 -13.76 -29.93 28.46
C LEU A 132 -13.85 -28.84 27.40
N LYS A 133 -13.45 -29.15 26.16
CA LYS A 133 -13.56 -28.24 25.02
C LYS A 133 -15.02 -27.85 24.76
N ASN A 134 -15.93 -28.82 24.75
CA ASN A 134 -17.37 -28.58 24.55
C ASN A 134 -18.01 -27.86 25.73
N ALA A 135 -17.65 -28.21 26.97
CA ALA A 135 -18.18 -27.56 28.16
C ALA A 135 -17.82 -26.07 28.22
N LYS A 136 -16.58 -25.71 27.89
CA LYS A 136 -16.15 -24.30 27.81
C LYS A 136 -16.85 -23.57 26.68
N ARG A 137 -16.99 -24.20 25.50
CA ARG A 137 -17.75 -23.63 24.37
C ARG A 137 -19.19 -23.28 24.77
N ASN A 138 -19.91 -24.25 25.34
CA ASN A 138 -21.29 -24.04 25.80
C ASN A 138 -21.40 -22.97 26.89
N ALA A 139 -20.40 -22.87 27.78
CA ALA A 139 -20.38 -21.83 28.80
C ALA A 139 -20.16 -20.44 28.18
N LEU A 140 -19.27 -20.31 27.20
CA LEU A 140 -19.03 -19.08 26.45
C LEU A 140 -20.28 -18.63 25.68
N GLU A 141 -20.94 -19.55 24.97
CA GLU A 141 -22.20 -19.26 24.26
C GLU A 141 -23.29 -18.74 25.22
N GLN A 142 -23.42 -19.35 26.41
CA GLN A 142 -24.40 -18.91 27.41
C GLN A 142 -24.10 -17.55 28.03
N ILE A 143 -22.82 -17.21 28.27
CA ILE A 143 -22.49 -15.87 28.78
C ILE A 143 -22.69 -14.79 27.70
N ILE A 144 -22.50 -15.11 26.42
CA ILE A 144 -22.80 -14.20 25.30
C ILE A 144 -24.31 -13.95 25.23
N ASP A 145 -25.11 -15.03 25.27
CA ASP A 145 -26.57 -14.93 25.27
C ASP A 145 -27.09 -14.12 26.47
N TYR A 146 -26.46 -14.28 27.64
CA TYR A 146 -26.77 -13.45 28.82
C TYR A 146 -26.56 -11.96 28.56
N LEU A 147 -25.48 -11.56 27.89
CA LEU A 147 -25.22 -10.15 27.55
C LEU A 147 -26.27 -9.56 26.60
N GLY A 148 -26.88 -10.40 25.75
CA GLY A 148 -27.95 -9.96 24.84
C GLY A 148 -29.31 -9.82 25.52
N LYS A 149 -29.57 -10.60 26.58
CA LYS A 149 -30.87 -10.67 27.26
C LYS A 149 -30.98 -9.82 28.52
N TYR A 150 -29.86 -9.60 29.22
CA TYR A 150 -29.87 -9.01 30.56
C TYR A 150 -28.91 -7.82 30.69
N HIS A 151 -29.30 -6.85 31.53
CA HIS A 151 -28.49 -5.67 31.82
C HIS A 151 -27.32 -6.01 32.75
N ILE A 152 -26.10 -5.58 32.40
CA ILE A 152 -24.91 -5.76 33.25
C ILE A 152 -24.91 -4.71 34.36
N PRO A 153 -24.92 -5.08 35.65
CA PRO A 153 -24.84 -4.11 36.73
C PRO A 153 -23.52 -3.33 36.66
N LYS A 154 -23.58 -2.03 36.99
CA LYS A 154 -22.41 -1.14 37.11
C LYS A 154 -21.57 -1.46 38.35
N ASN A 155 -20.95 -2.63 38.34
CA ASN A 155 -20.17 -3.17 39.45
C ASN A 155 -18.70 -3.34 39.04
N GLU A 156 -17.80 -2.67 39.74
CA GLU A 156 -16.35 -2.73 39.48
C GLU A 156 -15.78 -4.15 39.59
N ALA A 157 -16.25 -4.97 40.53
CA ALA A 157 -15.78 -6.34 40.69
C ALA A 157 -16.13 -7.21 39.47
N LEU A 158 -17.32 -6.99 38.89
CA LEU A 158 -17.77 -7.70 37.70
C LEU A 158 -16.94 -7.31 36.47
N TYR A 159 -16.69 -6.02 36.28
CA TYR A 159 -15.83 -5.53 35.18
C TYR A 159 -14.42 -6.11 35.28
N ARG A 160 -13.83 -6.14 36.49
CA ARG A 160 -12.53 -6.77 36.73
C ARG A 160 -12.52 -8.23 36.30
N GLN A 161 -13.57 -8.97 36.64
CA GLN A 161 -13.72 -10.39 36.35
C GLN A 161 -13.84 -10.66 34.84
N ILE A 162 -14.69 -9.89 34.16
CA ILE A 162 -14.90 -9.93 32.71
C ILE A 162 -13.60 -9.64 31.97
N ILE A 163 -12.93 -8.53 32.29
CA ILE A 163 -11.68 -8.13 31.62
C ILE A 163 -10.56 -9.13 31.92
N LYS A 164 -10.50 -9.70 33.13
CA LYS A 164 -9.54 -10.76 33.46
C LYS A 164 -9.77 -12.01 32.60
N MET A 165 -11.03 -12.45 32.44
CA MET A 165 -11.37 -13.59 31.59
C MET A 165 -10.93 -13.36 30.15
N ILE A 166 -11.27 -12.20 29.59
CA ILE A 166 -10.87 -11.81 28.23
C ILE A 166 -9.34 -11.82 28.12
N SER A 167 -8.65 -11.08 28.99
CA SER A 167 -7.19 -10.96 28.99
C SER A 167 -6.47 -12.31 29.08
N SER A 168 -6.99 -13.23 29.91
CA SER A 168 -6.39 -14.56 30.09
C SER A 168 -6.50 -15.48 28.87
N ASN A 169 -7.48 -15.22 27.99
CA ASN A 169 -7.70 -16.01 26.79
C ASN A 169 -7.03 -15.39 25.56
N ILE A 170 -7.10 -14.06 25.38
CA ILE A 170 -6.62 -13.39 24.15
C ILE A 170 -5.12 -13.08 24.19
N PHE A 171 -4.59 -12.63 25.35
CA PHE A 171 -3.21 -12.16 25.42
C PHE A 171 -2.26 -13.34 25.51
N ARG A 172 -1.54 -13.55 24.41
CA ARG A 172 -0.52 -14.59 24.24
C ARG A 172 0.63 -14.03 23.42
N ASN A 173 1.79 -14.69 23.51
CA ASN A 173 2.90 -14.38 22.62
C ASN A 173 2.60 -14.94 21.24
N ILE A 174 2.67 -14.09 20.23
CA ILE A 174 2.60 -14.50 18.83
C ILE A 174 3.97 -15.02 18.46
N SER A 175 4.03 -16.23 17.91
CA SER A 175 5.29 -16.85 17.50
C SER A 175 5.99 -15.98 16.44
N SER A 176 7.31 -15.91 16.51
CA SER A 176 8.14 -15.14 15.57
C SER A 176 7.93 -15.62 14.15
N GLN A 177 7.69 -14.69 13.23
CA GLN A 177 7.54 -14.95 11.79
C GLN A 177 8.87 -15.46 11.23
N SER A 178 9.04 -16.78 11.17
CA SER A 178 10.14 -17.41 10.42
C SER A 178 9.49 -18.28 9.38
N GLY A 179 9.67 -17.94 8.10
CA GLY A 179 9.29 -18.82 7.00
C GLY A 179 9.98 -20.18 7.14
N ILE A 180 9.49 -21.17 6.39
CA ILE A 180 10.17 -22.46 6.30
C ILE A 180 11.57 -22.18 5.73
N ASN A 181 12.63 -22.63 6.42
CA ASN A 181 14.04 -22.42 6.06
C ASN A 181 14.65 -21.03 6.30
N GLY A 182 13.95 -20.13 6.99
CA GLY A 182 14.50 -18.81 7.34
C GLY A 182 14.41 -17.76 6.22
N GLU A 183 13.69 -18.05 5.14
CA GLU A 183 13.24 -17.01 4.22
C GLU A 183 12.10 -16.17 4.85
N PRO A 184 11.98 -14.88 4.51
CA PRO A 184 10.87 -14.05 4.97
C PRO A 184 9.55 -14.65 4.48
N PHE A 185 8.56 -14.74 5.37
CA PHE A 185 7.19 -15.09 5.01
C PHE A 185 6.68 -14.10 3.95
N ASP A 186 6.14 -14.63 2.84
CA ASP A 186 5.50 -13.81 1.82
C ASP A 186 3.97 -13.84 2.01
N PRO A 187 3.35 -12.74 2.46
CA PRO A 187 1.90 -12.68 2.67
C PRO A 187 1.06 -12.92 1.41
N GLU A 188 1.64 -12.81 0.21
CA GLU A 188 0.93 -13.07 -1.05
C GLU A 188 0.99 -14.54 -1.48
N GLU A 189 2.05 -15.27 -1.13
CA GLU A 189 2.29 -16.64 -1.59
C GLU A 189 2.08 -17.70 -0.50
N ASP A 190 2.33 -17.37 0.78
CA ASP A 190 2.27 -18.34 1.88
C ASP A 190 0.86 -18.48 2.48
N ASP A 191 0.44 -19.74 2.70
CA ASP A 191 -0.77 -20.04 3.47
C ASP A 191 -0.67 -19.53 4.91
N PRO A 192 -1.63 -18.73 5.41
CA PRO A 192 -1.59 -18.19 6.76
C PRO A 192 -1.78 -19.29 7.81
N TYR A 193 -1.04 -19.21 8.92
CA TYR A 193 -1.28 -20.08 10.05
C TYR A 193 -2.62 -19.76 10.73
N LEU A 194 -3.54 -20.72 10.70
CA LEU A 194 -4.83 -20.64 11.38
C LEU A 194 -4.70 -21.08 12.84
N GLU A 195 -5.22 -20.29 13.76
CA GLU A 195 -5.13 -20.56 15.20
C GLU A 195 -5.98 -21.79 15.60
N PRO A 196 -5.38 -22.87 16.15
CA PRO A 196 -6.11 -24.08 16.52
C PRO A 196 -7.18 -23.85 17.60
N SER A 197 -6.95 -22.86 18.48
CA SER A 197 -7.87 -22.50 19.57
C SER A 197 -9.03 -21.62 19.13
N TRP A 198 -9.17 -21.35 17.82
CA TRP A 198 -10.20 -20.48 17.25
C TRP A 198 -11.63 -20.76 17.74
N PRO A 199 -12.11 -22.01 17.89
CA PRO A 199 -13.47 -22.27 18.37
C PRO A 199 -13.81 -21.69 19.75
N HIS A 200 -12.79 -21.44 20.59
CA HIS A 200 -12.99 -20.73 21.86
C HIS A 200 -12.65 -19.25 21.73
N LEU A 201 -11.58 -18.90 21.01
CA LEU A 201 -11.16 -17.51 20.85
C LEU A 201 -12.20 -16.65 20.13
N GLU A 202 -12.83 -17.19 19.09
CA GLU A 202 -13.94 -16.55 18.38
C GLU A 202 -15.04 -16.12 19.36
N LEU A 203 -15.48 -17.03 20.23
CA LEU A 203 -16.51 -16.74 21.23
C LEU A 203 -16.05 -15.72 22.27
N VAL A 204 -14.78 -15.75 22.69
CA VAL A 204 -14.23 -14.75 23.62
C VAL A 204 -14.21 -13.36 22.96
N TYR A 205 -13.84 -13.27 21.69
CA TYR A 205 -13.86 -12.03 20.95
C TYR A 205 -15.27 -11.50 20.71
N VAL A 206 -16.22 -12.37 20.33
CA VAL A 206 -17.64 -12.02 20.21
C VAL A 206 -18.19 -11.53 21.54
N PHE A 207 -17.88 -12.23 22.64
CA PHE A 207 -18.25 -11.79 23.98
C PHE A 207 -17.68 -10.41 24.32
N PHE A 208 -16.41 -10.16 24.01
CA PHE A 208 -15.78 -8.86 24.27
C PHE A 208 -16.44 -7.75 23.44
N LEU A 209 -16.71 -7.99 22.16
CA LEU A 209 -17.37 -7.04 21.29
C LEU A 209 -18.79 -6.70 21.81
N ARG A 210 -19.59 -7.72 22.14
CA ARG A 210 -20.94 -7.54 22.71
C ARG A 210 -20.91 -6.81 24.05
N PHE A 211 -19.88 -7.05 24.87
CA PHE A 211 -19.68 -6.33 26.12
C PHE A 211 -19.41 -4.83 25.89
N LEU A 212 -18.58 -4.48 24.89
CA LEU A 212 -18.29 -3.09 24.54
C LEU A 212 -19.47 -2.37 23.87
N GLU A 213 -20.31 -3.11 23.14
CA GLU A 213 -21.49 -2.58 22.44
C GLU A 213 -22.74 -2.51 23.33
N SER A 214 -22.72 -3.15 24.49
CA SER A 214 -23.86 -3.14 25.42
C SER A 214 -24.24 -1.72 25.85
N ASP A 215 -25.54 -1.41 25.84
CA ASP A 215 -26.07 -0.14 26.36
C ASP A 215 -25.77 0.08 27.85
N SER A 216 -25.54 -1.02 28.58
CA SER A 216 -25.17 -1.02 29.99
C SER A 216 -23.67 -0.77 30.26
N PHE A 217 -22.87 -0.62 29.21
CA PHE A 217 -21.43 -0.41 29.30
C PHE A 217 -21.09 0.95 29.92
N ASP A 218 -20.27 0.93 30.97
CA ASP A 218 -19.83 2.13 31.69
C ASP A 218 -18.33 2.38 31.45
N GLU A 219 -18.03 3.42 30.66
CA GLU A 219 -16.66 3.84 30.31
C GLU A 219 -15.82 4.17 31.57
N TYR A 220 -16.43 4.77 32.60
CA TYR A 220 -15.72 5.23 33.79
C TYR A 220 -15.17 4.06 34.61
N ILE A 221 -15.94 2.97 34.70
CA ILE A 221 -15.51 1.74 35.37
C ILE A 221 -14.54 0.97 34.47
N ALA A 222 -14.86 0.82 33.18
CA ALA A 222 -14.06 0.05 32.23
C ALA A 222 -12.62 0.54 32.11
N ARG A 223 -12.40 1.86 32.05
CA ARG A 223 -11.05 2.44 31.87
C ARG A 223 -10.07 2.14 33.02
N LYS A 224 -10.56 1.71 34.20
CA LYS A 224 -9.68 1.25 35.29
C LYS A 224 -8.98 -0.06 34.93
N PHE A 225 -9.56 -0.84 34.02
CA PHE A 225 -9.09 -2.16 33.60
C PHE A 225 -8.56 -2.16 32.16
N ILE A 226 -9.26 -1.45 31.26
CA ILE A 226 -8.80 -1.18 29.89
C ILE A 226 -7.92 0.08 29.95
N ASN A 227 -6.65 -0.13 30.29
CA ASN A 227 -5.65 0.93 30.40
C ASN A 227 -4.65 0.86 29.23
N GLN A 228 -3.65 1.74 29.24
CA GLN A 228 -2.62 1.78 28.19
C GLN A 228 -1.89 0.44 28.01
N LYS A 229 -1.61 -0.29 29.10
CA LYS A 229 -0.99 -1.62 29.02
C LYS A 229 -1.89 -2.63 28.30
N PHE A 230 -3.19 -2.62 28.58
CA PHE A 230 -4.16 -3.45 27.87
C PHE A 230 -4.14 -3.16 26.36
N ILE A 231 -4.10 -1.88 25.98
CA ILE A 231 -4.04 -1.47 24.56
C ILE A 231 -2.76 -1.95 23.88
N LEU A 232 -1.59 -1.83 24.53
CA LEU A 232 -0.33 -2.34 23.97
C LEU A 232 -0.39 -3.85 23.75
N GLN A 233 -0.89 -4.61 24.73
CA GLN A 233 -1.06 -6.06 24.58
C GLN A 233 -2.05 -6.42 23.47
N LEU A 234 -3.12 -5.63 23.29
CA LEU A 234 -4.08 -5.80 22.21
C LEU A 234 -3.46 -5.50 20.84
N LEU A 235 -2.65 -4.44 20.74
CA LEU A 235 -1.97 -4.05 19.50
C LEU A 235 -0.93 -5.08 19.05
N VAL A 236 -0.25 -5.75 19.99
CA VAL A 236 0.66 -6.86 19.65
C VAL A 236 -0.10 -7.95 18.89
N LEU A 237 -1.35 -8.27 19.27
CA LEU A 237 -2.18 -9.29 18.62
C LEU A 237 -2.50 -9.01 17.15
N PHE A 238 -2.39 -7.76 16.68
CA PHE A 238 -2.55 -7.45 15.25
C PHE A 238 -1.46 -8.10 14.38
N ASN A 239 -0.36 -8.59 14.98
CA ASN A 239 0.67 -9.31 14.25
C ASN A 239 0.36 -10.80 14.01
N THR A 240 -0.78 -11.31 14.47
CA THR A 240 -1.21 -12.69 14.20
C THR A 240 -1.38 -12.95 12.69
N GLU A 241 -1.02 -14.14 12.22
CA GLU A 241 -1.19 -14.58 10.82
C GLU A 241 -2.64 -14.90 10.44
N ASP A 242 -3.48 -15.29 11.39
CA ASP A 242 -4.91 -15.58 11.18
C ASP A 242 -5.71 -14.29 10.85
N PRO A 243 -6.23 -14.14 9.61
CA PRO A 243 -6.96 -12.95 9.21
C PRO A 243 -8.27 -12.76 9.99
N ARG A 244 -8.90 -13.84 10.46
CA ARG A 244 -10.16 -13.79 11.21
C ARG A 244 -9.98 -13.08 12.55
N GLU A 245 -8.84 -13.34 13.19
CA GLU A 245 -8.47 -12.68 14.44
C GLU A 245 -8.20 -11.19 14.22
N ARG A 246 -7.41 -10.84 13.19
CA ARG A 246 -7.11 -9.44 12.84
C ARG A 246 -8.38 -8.63 12.57
N GLU A 247 -9.34 -9.21 11.85
CA GLU A 247 -10.61 -8.56 11.54
C GLU A 247 -11.46 -8.27 12.79
N THR A 248 -11.45 -9.20 13.75
CA THR A 248 -12.18 -9.02 15.01
C THR A 248 -11.48 -8.02 15.92
N LEU A 249 -10.15 -8.08 16.00
CA LEU A 249 -9.31 -7.10 16.71
C LEU A 249 -9.50 -5.69 16.16
N LYS A 250 -9.60 -5.54 14.84
CA LYS A 250 -9.90 -4.26 14.17
C LYS A 250 -11.16 -3.63 14.76
N THR A 251 -12.24 -4.41 14.76
CA THR A 251 -13.55 -3.96 15.26
C THR A 251 -13.49 -3.60 16.74
N ILE A 252 -12.85 -4.44 17.57
CA ILE A 252 -12.71 -4.21 19.01
C ILE A 252 -11.92 -2.93 19.29
N LEU A 253 -10.77 -2.74 18.65
CA LEU A 253 -9.93 -1.56 18.86
C LEU A 253 -10.67 -0.28 18.42
N HIS A 254 -11.40 -0.33 17.30
CA HIS A 254 -12.23 0.78 16.84
C HIS A 254 -13.34 1.13 17.86
N ARG A 255 -14.04 0.14 18.41
CA ARG A 255 -15.05 0.36 19.47
C ARG A 255 -14.45 0.97 20.72
N ILE A 256 -13.27 0.49 21.16
CA ILE A 256 -12.55 1.06 22.31
C ILE A 256 -12.17 2.52 22.04
N TYR A 257 -11.65 2.83 20.84
CA TYR A 257 -11.32 4.21 20.45
C TYR A 257 -12.54 5.14 20.44
N GLY A 258 -13.68 4.63 19.97
CA GLY A 258 -14.94 5.37 19.92
C GLY A 258 -15.52 5.66 21.30
N LYS A 259 -15.57 4.65 22.17
CA LYS A 259 -16.20 4.71 23.50
C LYS A 259 -15.30 5.28 24.60
N ILE A 260 -14.00 4.98 24.61
CA ILE A 260 -13.08 5.39 25.68
C ILE A 260 -12.22 6.58 25.23
N LEU A 261 -12.74 7.79 25.40
CA LEU A 261 -12.15 9.01 24.81
C LEU A 261 -10.73 9.30 25.30
N LEU A 262 -10.44 8.95 26.56
CA LEU A 262 -9.15 9.19 27.22
C LEU A 262 -8.00 8.37 26.61
N LEU A 263 -8.30 7.30 25.87
CA LEU A 263 -7.27 6.45 25.24
C LEU A 263 -6.95 6.87 23.81
N ARG A 264 -7.70 7.81 23.21
CA ARG A 264 -7.57 8.15 21.78
C ARG A 264 -6.16 8.62 21.41
N SER A 265 -5.58 9.53 22.18
CA SER A 265 -4.23 10.03 21.94
C SER A 265 -3.18 8.91 22.06
N PHE A 266 -3.33 8.04 23.05
CA PHE A 266 -2.45 6.90 23.27
C PHE A 266 -2.54 5.86 22.16
N ILE A 267 -3.76 5.51 21.70
CA ILE A 267 -3.98 4.58 20.60
C ILE A 267 -3.33 5.12 19.32
N ARG A 268 -3.60 6.38 18.95
CA ARG A 268 -2.98 6.99 17.76
C ARG A 268 -1.46 6.99 17.85
N LYS A 269 -0.90 7.37 19.01
CA LYS A 269 0.55 7.33 19.22
C LYS A 269 1.11 5.91 19.05
N SER A 270 0.47 4.90 19.65
CA SER A 270 0.93 3.52 19.59
C SER A 270 0.86 2.95 18.17
N ILE A 271 -0.18 3.29 17.40
CA ILE A 271 -0.28 2.91 15.98
C ILE A 271 0.82 3.61 15.17
N ASN A 272 1.10 4.90 15.45
CA ASN A 272 2.19 5.61 14.79
C ASN A 272 3.55 4.94 15.06
N ASP A 273 3.81 4.55 16.31
CA ASP A 273 5.05 3.89 16.70
C ASP A 273 5.21 2.56 15.92
N ILE A 274 4.13 1.78 15.77
CA ILE A 274 4.11 0.54 14.95
C ILE A 274 4.41 0.84 13.48
N PHE A 275 3.78 1.85 12.88
CA PHE A 275 4.03 2.22 11.49
C PHE A 275 5.47 2.69 11.26
N LEU A 276 6.04 3.44 12.21
CA LEU A 276 7.43 3.88 12.13
C LEU A 276 8.40 2.69 12.22
N GLN A 277 8.17 1.76 13.15
CA GLN A 277 8.96 0.54 13.28
C GLN A 277 8.88 -0.32 12.01
N PHE A 278 7.68 -0.49 11.45
CA PHE A 278 7.46 -1.22 10.21
C PHE A 278 8.22 -0.61 9.02
N VAL A 279 8.19 0.72 8.86
CA VAL A 279 8.83 1.39 7.70
C VAL A 279 10.34 1.51 7.84
N TYR A 280 10.84 1.87 9.03
CA TYR A 280 12.24 2.27 9.22
C TYR A 280 13.11 1.15 9.80
N GLU A 281 12.55 0.29 10.64
CA GLU A 281 13.27 -0.86 11.23
C GLU A 281 13.11 -2.13 10.38
N ASN A 282 12.20 -2.11 9.39
CA ASN A 282 11.84 -3.25 8.55
C ASN A 282 11.37 -4.47 9.36
N GLU A 283 10.76 -4.23 10.52
CA GLU A 283 10.13 -5.31 11.30
C GLU A 283 8.81 -5.71 10.63
N PRO A 284 8.62 -6.98 10.25
CA PRO A 284 7.43 -7.40 9.54
C PRO A 284 6.21 -7.37 10.48
N PHE A 285 5.10 -6.83 9.97
CA PHE A 285 3.86 -6.67 10.72
C PHE A 285 2.65 -6.99 9.85
N ASN A 286 1.85 -7.99 10.24
CA ASN A 286 0.74 -8.48 9.42
C ASN A 286 -0.50 -7.57 9.43
N GLY A 287 -0.68 -6.79 10.50
CA GLY A 287 -1.91 -6.03 10.76
C GLY A 287 -1.95 -4.61 10.18
N ILE A 288 -1.04 -4.23 9.28
CA ILE A 288 -0.97 -2.86 8.74
C ILE A 288 -2.28 -2.46 8.07
N THR A 289 -2.87 -3.33 7.26
CA THR A 289 -4.16 -3.11 6.59
C THR A 289 -5.27 -2.78 7.59
N GLN A 290 -5.44 -3.60 8.63
CA GLN A 290 -6.50 -3.40 9.62
C GLN A 290 -6.28 -2.13 10.45
N LEU A 291 -5.02 -1.81 10.78
CA LEU A 291 -4.70 -0.55 11.46
C LEU A 291 -5.01 0.67 10.59
N LEU A 292 -4.73 0.59 9.28
CA LEU A 292 -5.08 1.66 8.34
C LEU A 292 -6.59 1.83 8.16
N GLU A 293 -7.39 0.76 8.17
CA GLU A 293 -8.86 0.89 8.15
C GLU A 293 -9.39 1.66 9.37
N ILE A 294 -8.86 1.36 10.56
CA ILE A 294 -9.20 2.12 11.77
C ILE A 294 -8.77 3.58 11.60
N MET A 295 -7.55 3.82 11.12
CA MET A 295 -7.04 5.17 10.92
C MET A 295 -7.87 5.95 9.88
N GLY A 296 -8.30 5.33 8.79
CA GLY A 296 -9.19 5.93 7.80
C GLY A 296 -10.51 6.39 8.42
N SER A 297 -11.14 5.54 9.23
CA SER A 297 -12.36 5.93 9.98
C SER A 297 -12.10 7.08 10.96
N ILE A 298 -10.95 7.06 11.66
CA ILE A 298 -10.54 8.13 12.56
C ILE A 298 -10.31 9.45 11.82
N ILE A 299 -9.65 9.42 10.67
CA ILE A 299 -9.35 10.59 9.83
C ILE A 299 -10.65 11.20 9.31
N ASN A 300 -11.59 10.38 8.86
CA ASN A 300 -12.91 10.86 8.46
C ASN A 300 -13.66 11.53 9.64
N GLY A 301 -13.43 11.10 10.88
CA GLY A 301 -13.94 11.73 12.10
C GLY A 301 -13.22 13.01 12.54
N PHE A 302 -12.16 13.46 11.87
CA PHE A 302 -11.45 14.69 12.25
C PHE A 302 -12.31 15.94 12.03
N THR A 303 -12.22 16.86 12.99
CA THR A 303 -12.82 18.19 12.91
C THR A 303 -11.96 19.11 12.07
N VAL A 304 -12.59 19.94 11.24
CA VAL A 304 -11.93 21.00 10.48
C VAL A 304 -12.03 22.32 11.29
N PRO A 305 -10.96 23.12 11.43
CA PRO A 305 -9.63 22.95 10.82
C PRO A 305 -8.83 21.80 11.44
N LEU A 306 -8.05 21.11 10.61
CA LEU A 306 -7.19 20.01 11.04
C LEU A 306 -6.14 20.50 12.03
N LYS A 307 -5.91 19.71 13.08
CA LYS A 307 -4.84 19.95 14.04
C LYS A 307 -3.47 19.69 13.41
N GLU A 308 -2.46 20.44 13.85
CA GLU A 308 -1.08 20.28 13.36
C GLU A 308 -0.54 18.86 13.59
N GLU A 309 -0.89 18.22 14.71
CA GLU A 309 -0.52 16.82 14.98
C GLU A 309 -1.00 15.84 13.89
N HIS A 310 -2.12 16.14 13.21
CA HIS A 310 -2.65 15.30 12.14
C HIS A 310 -1.91 15.52 10.82
N LYS A 311 -1.47 16.76 10.54
CA LYS A 311 -0.62 17.09 9.39
C LYS A 311 0.76 16.45 9.53
N VAL A 312 1.33 16.49 10.74
CA VAL A 312 2.59 15.80 11.07
C VAL A 312 2.44 14.29 10.88
N PHE A 313 1.33 13.69 11.32
CA PHE A 313 1.06 12.27 11.10
C PHE A 313 1.02 11.91 9.61
N LEU A 314 0.31 12.68 8.79
CA LEU A 314 0.26 12.49 7.33
C LEU A 314 1.68 12.48 6.72
N CYS A 315 2.46 13.53 6.97
CA CYS A 315 3.76 13.72 6.33
C CYS A 315 4.84 12.75 6.82
N ASN A 316 4.86 12.45 8.12
CA ASN A 316 5.97 11.71 8.73
C ASN A 316 5.69 10.22 8.93
N VAL A 317 4.43 9.79 8.88
CA VAL A 317 4.03 8.40 9.13
C VAL A 317 3.28 7.82 7.94
N LEU A 318 2.17 8.44 7.53
CA LEU A 318 1.29 7.89 6.49
C LEU A 318 1.97 7.86 5.11
N LEU A 319 2.53 8.98 4.65
CA LEU A 319 3.19 9.04 3.33
C LEU A 319 4.42 8.13 3.24
N PRO A 320 5.29 8.02 4.27
CA PRO A 320 6.39 7.06 4.26
C PRO A 320 5.99 5.58 4.17
N LEU A 321 4.76 5.18 4.51
CA LEU A 321 4.29 3.79 4.33
C LEU A 321 4.35 3.34 2.86
N HIS A 322 4.30 4.27 1.91
CA HIS A 322 4.48 3.97 0.49
C HIS A 322 5.89 3.46 0.16
N LYS A 323 6.88 3.62 1.04
CA LYS A 323 8.25 3.12 0.81
C LYS A 323 8.38 1.62 1.01
N ALA A 324 7.60 1.04 1.93
CA ALA A 324 7.75 -0.35 2.32
C ALA A 324 7.48 -1.31 1.15
N ARG A 325 8.12 -2.49 1.20
CA ARG A 325 8.10 -3.47 0.10
C ARG A 325 6.74 -4.16 -0.07
N PRO A 326 6.08 -4.70 0.98
CA PRO A 326 4.83 -5.46 0.85
C PRO A 326 3.60 -4.52 0.79
N ILE A 327 3.67 -3.47 -0.03
CA ILE A 327 2.62 -2.43 -0.10
C ILE A 327 1.29 -2.93 -0.64
N SER A 328 1.31 -3.97 -1.49
CA SER A 328 0.14 -4.48 -2.18
C SER A 328 -1.02 -4.86 -1.26
N THR A 329 -0.70 -5.44 -0.10
CA THR A 329 -1.68 -5.91 0.90
C THR A 329 -2.46 -4.79 1.61
N TYR A 330 -1.90 -3.58 1.68
CA TYR A 330 -2.48 -2.47 2.43
C TYR A 330 -2.64 -1.18 1.61
N HIS A 331 -2.21 -1.18 0.34
CA HIS A 331 -2.28 -0.02 -0.55
C HIS A 331 -3.68 0.59 -0.65
N PRO A 332 -4.77 -0.18 -0.87
CA PRO A 332 -6.10 0.43 -0.99
C PRO A 332 -6.51 1.23 0.26
N GLN A 333 -6.19 0.71 1.44
CA GLN A 333 -6.50 1.37 2.71
C GLN A 333 -5.60 2.60 2.95
N LEU A 334 -4.37 2.55 2.46
CA LEU A 334 -3.45 3.69 2.52
C LEU A 334 -3.90 4.82 1.59
N ALA A 335 -4.25 4.51 0.35
CA ALA A 335 -4.82 5.45 -0.62
C ALA A 335 -6.12 6.07 -0.11
N TYR A 336 -7.01 5.26 0.48
CA TYR A 336 -8.20 5.78 1.15
C TYR A 336 -7.84 6.83 2.22
N CYS A 337 -6.83 6.55 3.06
CA CYS A 337 -6.41 7.51 4.08
C CYS A 337 -5.85 8.81 3.49
N THR A 338 -5.08 8.76 2.39
CA THR A 338 -4.52 9.96 1.74
C THR A 338 -5.62 10.81 1.12
N VAL A 339 -6.58 10.20 0.42
CA VAL A 339 -7.77 10.88 -0.14
C VAL A 339 -8.61 11.52 0.96
N GLN A 340 -8.89 10.82 2.07
CA GLN A 340 -9.64 11.41 3.19
C GLN A 340 -8.96 12.66 3.77
N PHE A 341 -7.63 12.75 3.77
CA PHE A 341 -6.92 13.97 4.21
C PHE A 341 -7.17 15.15 3.27
N ILE A 342 -7.20 14.91 1.95
CA ILE A 342 -7.46 15.93 0.94
C ILE A 342 -8.89 16.44 1.04
N GLU A 343 -9.88 15.55 1.23
CA GLU A 343 -11.27 15.94 1.46
C GLU A 343 -11.45 16.87 2.69
N LYS A 344 -10.63 16.66 3.73
CA LYS A 344 -10.66 17.49 4.95
C LYS A 344 -9.96 18.83 4.79
N ASP A 345 -8.86 18.86 4.04
CA ASP A 345 -8.06 20.05 3.77
C ASP A 345 -7.39 19.93 2.39
N PRO A 346 -7.98 20.55 1.33
CA PRO A 346 -7.47 20.44 -0.04
C PRO A 346 -6.03 20.94 -0.21
N THR A 347 -5.52 21.80 0.69
CA THR A 347 -4.14 22.30 0.65
C THR A 347 -3.10 21.20 0.89
N LEU A 348 -3.53 20.05 1.43
CA LEU A 348 -2.67 18.88 1.64
C LEU A 348 -2.42 18.07 0.35
N SER A 349 -3.14 18.33 -0.74
CA SER A 349 -2.93 17.66 -2.02
C SER A 349 -1.51 17.86 -2.56
N GLU A 350 -0.97 19.08 -2.49
CA GLU A 350 0.39 19.39 -2.94
C GLU A 350 1.46 18.54 -2.23
N PRO A 351 1.59 18.54 -0.89
CA PRO A 351 2.60 17.73 -0.22
C PRO A 351 2.39 16.21 -0.39
N ILE A 352 1.15 15.74 -0.57
CA ILE A 352 0.84 14.33 -0.84
C ILE A 352 1.39 13.93 -2.21
N VAL A 353 0.99 14.63 -3.28
CA VAL A 353 1.42 14.33 -4.65
C VAL A 353 2.94 14.42 -4.77
N MET A 354 3.55 15.47 -4.21
CA MET A 354 5.02 15.62 -4.23
C MET A 354 5.75 14.50 -3.48
N SER A 355 5.15 13.95 -2.41
CA SER A 355 5.71 12.80 -1.70
C SER A 355 5.58 11.50 -2.49
N LEU A 356 4.46 11.26 -3.16
CA LEU A 356 4.28 10.11 -4.06
C LEU A 356 5.30 10.16 -5.21
N LEU A 357 5.48 11.33 -5.84
CA LEU A 357 6.49 11.53 -6.88
C LEU A 357 7.92 11.28 -6.36
N ARG A 358 8.20 11.69 -5.11
CA ARG A 358 9.50 11.42 -4.45
C ARG A 358 9.72 9.93 -4.19
N TYR A 359 8.68 9.18 -3.85
CA TYR A 359 8.74 7.76 -3.52
C TYR A 359 8.46 6.85 -4.72
N TRP A 360 8.37 7.43 -5.92
CA TRP A 360 7.97 6.71 -7.11
C TRP A 360 8.82 5.45 -7.37
N PRO A 361 8.20 4.27 -7.53
CA PRO A 361 8.91 3.01 -7.75
C PRO A 361 9.71 3.03 -9.05
N LYS A 362 10.97 2.55 -9.02
CA LYS A 362 11.83 2.48 -10.21
C LYS A 362 12.10 1.06 -10.70
N THR A 363 11.85 0.06 -9.85
CA THR A 363 12.22 -1.34 -10.09
C THR A 363 11.07 -2.32 -9.83
N ASN A 364 9.88 -1.82 -9.48
CA ASN A 364 8.71 -2.64 -9.16
C ASN A 364 7.50 -2.08 -9.93
N SER A 365 7.19 -2.71 -11.07
CA SER A 365 6.11 -2.29 -11.96
C SER A 365 4.72 -2.45 -11.34
N PRO A 366 4.39 -3.54 -10.61
CA PRO A 366 3.11 -3.62 -9.89
C PRO A 366 2.89 -2.44 -8.94
N LYS A 367 3.93 -2.04 -8.21
CA LYS A 367 3.89 -0.88 -7.32
C LYS A 367 3.73 0.45 -8.09
N GLU A 368 4.33 0.56 -9.26
CA GLU A 368 4.14 1.74 -10.13
C GLU A 368 2.68 1.84 -10.63
N VAL A 369 2.06 0.72 -10.98
CA VAL A 369 0.62 0.66 -11.31
C VAL A 369 -0.24 1.08 -10.11
N MET A 370 0.09 0.64 -8.90
CA MET A 370 -0.61 1.06 -7.67
C MET A 370 -0.51 2.58 -7.44
N PHE A 371 0.68 3.17 -7.60
CA PHE A 371 0.88 4.62 -7.49
C PHE A 371 0.07 5.39 -8.55
N LEU A 372 0.02 4.90 -9.79
CA LEU A 372 -0.82 5.51 -10.83
C LEU A 372 -2.31 5.43 -10.45
N SER A 373 -2.75 4.34 -9.82
CA SER A 373 -4.12 4.23 -9.30
C SER A 373 -4.42 5.22 -8.18
N GLU A 374 -3.56 5.32 -7.18
CA GLU A 374 -3.74 6.30 -6.10
C GLU A 374 -3.70 7.74 -6.63
N VAL A 375 -2.83 8.04 -7.60
CA VAL A 375 -2.79 9.36 -8.23
C VAL A 375 -4.11 9.67 -8.92
N GLU A 376 -4.74 8.73 -9.62
CA GLU A 376 -6.05 8.98 -10.24
C GLU A 376 -7.12 9.26 -9.18
N GLU A 377 -7.17 8.49 -8.09
CA GLU A 377 -8.10 8.73 -6.99
C GLU A 377 -7.88 10.11 -6.33
N ILE A 378 -6.62 10.55 -6.19
CA ILE A 378 -6.29 11.89 -5.71
C ILE A 378 -6.76 12.95 -6.71
N LEU A 379 -6.59 12.72 -8.01
CA LEU A 379 -7.03 13.65 -9.04
C LEU A 379 -8.56 13.76 -9.07
N ASP A 380 -9.32 12.72 -8.73
CA ASP A 380 -10.79 12.78 -8.67
C ASP A 380 -11.34 13.73 -7.59
N VAL A 381 -10.54 14.03 -6.56
CA VAL A 381 -10.95 14.92 -5.45
C VAL A 381 -10.21 16.26 -5.44
N ILE A 382 -9.19 16.46 -6.28
CA ILE A 382 -8.38 17.68 -6.27
C ILE A 382 -9.11 18.85 -6.94
N GLY A 383 -9.04 20.03 -6.34
CA GLY A 383 -9.53 21.26 -6.97
C GLY A 383 -8.55 21.80 -8.02
N VAL A 384 -9.07 22.52 -9.03
CA VAL A 384 -8.27 23.12 -10.12
C VAL A 384 -7.11 23.98 -9.59
N SER A 385 -7.33 24.78 -8.54
CA SER A 385 -6.30 25.66 -7.96
C SER A 385 -5.13 24.90 -7.34
N GLU A 386 -5.41 23.75 -6.73
CA GLU A 386 -4.39 22.91 -6.12
C GLU A 386 -3.69 22.06 -7.18
N PHE A 387 -4.44 21.56 -8.16
CA PHE A 387 -3.91 20.87 -9.33
C PHE A 387 -2.87 21.71 -10.07
N GLN A 388 -3.13 23.01 -10.27
CA GLN A 388 -2.21 23.93 -10.92
C GLN A 388 -0.84 24.03 -10.23
N LYS A 389 -0.72 23.69 -8.94
CA LYS A 389 0.57 23.69 -8.24
C LYS A 389 1.43 22.45 -8.55
N VAL A 390 0.79 21.33 -8.87
CA VAL A 390 1.46 20.02 -9.02
C VAL A 390 1.42 19.42 -10.43
N HIS A 391 0.57 19.94 -11.33
CA HIS A 391 0.32 19.33 -12.64
C HIS A 391 1.60 19.13 -13.48
N ILE A 392 2.53 20.09 -13.49
CA ILE A 392 3.77 19.97 -14.29
C ILE A 392 4.62 18.77 -13.84
N PRO A 393 5.11 18.69 -12.58
CA PRO A 393 5.92 17.55 -12.15
C PRO A 393 5.14 16.22 -12.19
N LEU A 394 3.82 16.26 -11.93
CA LEU A 394 2.97 15.07 -12.02
C LEU A 394 2.91 14.52 -13.45
N PHE A 395 2.54 15.35 -14.42
CA PHE A 395 2.41 14.92 -15.82
C PHE A 395 3.76 14.67 -16.49
N GLN A 396 4.85 15.28 -16.01
CA GLN A 396 6.19 14.83 -16.38
C GLN A 396 6.41 13.37 -15.99
N LYS A 397 5.95 12.95 -14.81
CA LYS A 397 6.07 11.56 -14.40
C LYS A 397 5.09 10.64 -15.12
N VAL A 398 3.84 11.06 -15.31
CA VAL A 398 2.85 10.30 -16.10
C VAL A 398 3.34 10.10 -17.55
N SER A 399 3.94 11.13 -18.17
CA SER A 399 4.49 11.02 -19.53
C SER A 399 5.58 9.95 -19.65
N GLN A 400 6.45 9.82 -18.64
CA GLN A 400 7.44 8.74 -18.59
C GLN A 400 6.78 7.36 -18.48
N CYS A 401 5.67 7.26 -17.75
CA CYS A 401 4.92 6.02 -17.59
C CYS A 401 4.22 5.63 -18.90
N VAL A 402 3.70 6.60 -19.67
CA VAL A 402 3.09 6.37 -21.00
C VAL A 402 4.06 5.69 -21.97
N PHE A 403 5.34 6.06 -21.94
CA PHE A 403 6.38 5.43 -22.77
C PHE A 403 7.11 4.27 -22.04
N SER A 404 6.58 3.78 -20.92
CA SER A 404 7.16 2.64 -20.23
C SER A 404 7.15 1.40 -21.13
N PRO A 405 8.23 0.60 -21.20
CA PRO A 405 8.23 -0.66 -21.94
C PRO A 405 7.30 -1.72 -21.30
N HIS A 406 6.93 -1.51 -20.03
CA HIS A 406 6.04 -2.39 -19.29
C HIS A 406 4.58 -2.03 -19.60
N PHE A 407 3.90 -2.90 -20.36
CA PHE A 407 2.58 -2.58 -20.91
C PHE A 407 1.54 -2.19 -19.85
N GLN A 408 1.51 -2.85 -18.67
CA GLN A 408 0.54 -2.52 -17.62
C GLN A 408 0.74 -1.10 -17.07
N VAL A 409 1.99 -0.61 -17.03
CA VAL A 409 2.28 0.75 -16.55
C VAL A 409 1.83 1.77 -17.60
N ALA A 410 2.18 1.53 -18.87
CA ALA A 410 1.79 2.40 -19.97
C ALA A 410 0.27 2.47 -20.15
N GLU A 411 -0.41 1.33 -20.15
CA GLU A 411 -1.88 1.25 -20.25
C GLU A 411 -2.56 1.96 -19.08
N ARG A 412 -2.07 1.76 -17.85
CA ARG A 412 -2.59 2.44 -16.65
C ARG A 412 -2.37 3.95 -16.68
N ALA A 413 -1.24 4.43 -17.21
CA ALA A 413 -0.99 5.86 -17.35
C ALA A 413 -1.88 6.49 -18.43
N LEU A 414 -2.05 5.81 -19.57
CA LEU A 414 -2.92 6.27 -20.67
C LEU A 414 -4.40 6.29 -20.27
N SER A 415 -4.82 5.48 -19.29
CA SER A 415 -6.22 5.45 -18.86
C SER A 415 -6.69 6.74 -18.19
N PHE A 416 -5.80 7.64 -17.79
CA PHE A 416 -6.15 8.95 -17.22
C PHE A 416 -7.04 9.77 -18.17
N TRP A 417 -6.84 9.62 -19.49
CA TRP A 417 -7.66 10.27 -20.53
C TRP A 417 -9.01 9.59 -20.77
N ARG A 418 -9.41 8.62 -19.94
CA ARG A 418 -10.77 8.05 -19.93
C ARG A 418 -11.61 8.56 -18.77
N ASN A 419 -11.01 9.30 -17.84
CA ASN A 419 -11.69 9.85 -16.68
C ASN A 419 -12.09 11.30 -16.96
N ASP A 420 -13.39 11.58 -16.97
CA ASP A 420 -13.95 12.88 -17.31
C ASP A 420 -13.45 14.00 -16.38
N HIS A 421 -13.26 13.72 -15.11
CA HIS A 421 -12.77 14.72 -14.15
C HIS A 421 -11.29 15.05 -14.41
N VAL A 422 -10.47 14.03 -14.64
CA VAL A 422 -9.06 14.21 -15.01
C VAL A 422 -8.93 14.98 -16.33
N ILE A 423 -9.78 14.69 -17.32
CA ILE A 423 -9.83 15.44 -18.59
C ILE A 423 -10.17 16.91 -18.33
N HIS A 424 -11.15 17.22 -17.47
CA HIS A 424 -11.48 18.60 -17.11
C HIS A 424 -10.29 19.32 -16.44
N LEU A 425 -9.56 18.64 -15.56
CA LEU A 425 -8.32 19.17 -14.98
C LEU A 425 -7.25 19.42 -16.06
N ILE A 426 -7.09 18.49 -17.01
CA ILE A 426 -6.16 18.65 -18.14
C ILE A 426 -6.52 19.88 -18.97
N TYR A 427 -7.79 20.09 -19.31
CA TYR A 427 -8.23 21.29 -20.04
C TYR A 427 -7.88 22.60 -19.33
N SER A 428 -7.95 22.63 -17.99
CA SER A 428 -7.61 23.83 -17.21
C SER A 428 -6.13 24.23 -17.29
N SER A 429 -5.25 23.31 -17.70
CA SER A 429 -3.80 23.51 -17.83
C SER A 429 -3.28 22.90 -19.14
N LEU A 430 -4.08 23.00 -20.20
CA LEU A 430 -3.83 22.28 -21.47
C LEU A 430 -2.49 22.68 -22.10
N ASP A 431 -2.19 23.98 -22.10
CA ASP A 431 -0.94 24.54 -22.63
C ASP A 431 0.29 23.84 -22.05
N THR A 432 0.42 23.77 -20.72
CA THR A 432 1.58 23.14 -20.09
C THR A 432 1.58 21.62 -20.21
N ILE A 433 0.42 20.97 -20.05
CA ILE A 433 0.32 19.50 -20.07
C ILE A 433 0.59 18.94 -21.46
N MET A 434 0.06 19.55 -22.51
CA MET A 434 0.29 19.10 -23.89
C MET A 434 1.78 19.14 -24.23
N HIS A 435 2.47 20.24 -23.93
CA HIS A 435 3.91 20.37 -24.14
C HIS A 435 4.73 19.30 -23.40
N VAL A 436 4.29 18.89 -22.20
CA VAL A 436 4.98 17.88 -21.38
C VAL A 436 4.75 16.45 -21.90
N VAL A 437 3.52 16.13 -22.31
CA VAL A 437 3.09 14.74 -22.55
C VAL A 437 3.23 14.33 -24.01
N LEU A 438 3.03 15.26 -24.96
CA LEU A 438 2.85 14.94 -26.38
C LEU A 438 4.02 14.16 -26.98
N ASN A 439 5.26 14.49 -26.59
CA ASN A 439 6.45 13.78 -27.07
C ASN A 439 6.44 12.29 -26.72
N GLU A 440 6.11 11.96 -25.47
CA GLU A 440 6.14 10.57 -25.01
C GLU A 440 4.97 9.77 -25.57
N VAL A 441 3.79 10.39 -25.72
CA VAL A 441 2.65 9.80 -26.44
C VAL A 441 3.02 9.50 -27.89
N TYR A 442 3.66 10.44 -28.59
CA TYR A 442 4.12 10.22 -29.96
C TYR A 442 5.10 9.04 -30.05
N LYS A 443 6.08 8.95 -29.16
CA LYS A 443 7.01 7.80 -29.13
C LYS A 443 6.27 6.48 -28.90
N ALA A 444 5.27 6.46 -28.02
CA ALA A 444 4.42 5.29 -27.81
C ALA A 444 3.65 4.92 -29.09
N CYS A 445 3.06 5.90 -29.79
CA CYS A 445 2.42 5.71 -31.10
C CYS A 445 3.38 5.22 -32.19
N LYS A 446 4.67 5.47 -32.07
CA LYS A 446 5.63 5.05 -33.10
C LYS A 446 6.20 3.65 -32.85
N SER A 447 6.43 3.30 -31.60
CA SER A 447 7.42 2.26 -31.26
C SER A 447 7.03 1.34 -30.12
N HIS A 448 5.85 1.52 -29.51
CA HIS A 448 5.43 0.60 -28.47
C HIS A 448 5.08 -0.78 -29.07
N TRP A 449 5.60 -1.86 -28.45
CA TRP A 449 5.46 -3.22 -28.98
C TRP A 449 4.06 -3.81 -28.79
N ASN A 450 3.32 -3.33 -27.80
CA ASN A 450 1.98 -3.80 -27.46
C ASN A 450 0.90 -3.00 -28.21
N GLN A 451 0.03 -3.70 -28.94
CA GLN A 451 -1.03 -3.11 -29.76
C GLN A 451 -2.10 -2.35 -28.96
N SER A 452 -2.47 -2.79 -27.75
CA SER A 452 -3.45 -2.09 -26.89
C SER A 452 -2.90 -0.72 -26.49
N VAL A 453 -1.65 -0.70 -25.99
CA VAL A 453 -0.97 0.56 -25.62
C VAL A 453 -0.85 1.48 -26.84
N HIS A 454 -0.57 0.92 -28.02
CA HIS A 454 -0.52 1.67 -29.27
C HIS A 454 -1.85 2.37 -29.59
N GLN A 455 -2.97 1.65 -29.49
CA GLN A 455 -4.32 2.19 -29.70
C GLN A 455 -4.68 3.27 -28.66
N ASN A 456 -4.40 3.01 -27.39
CA ASN A 456 -4.65 3.98 -26.32
C ASN A 456 -3.80 5.25 -26.49
N ALA A 457 -2.54 5.11 -26.92
CA ALA A 457 -1.68 6.26 -27.21
C ALA A 457 -2.23 7.08 -28.39
N TYR A 458 -2.73 6.43 -29.45
CA TYR A 458 -3.39 7.13 -30.56
C TYR A 458 -4.64 7.90 -30.11
N ALA A 459 -5.45 7.32 -29.23
CA ALA A 459 -6.62 8.00 -28.69
C ALA A 459 -6.22 9.28 -27.94
N VAL A 460 -5.16 9.23 -27.12
CA VAL A 460 -4.62 10.41 -26.41
C VAL A 460 -4.01 11.43 -27.38
N PHE A 461 -3.30 10.98 -28.42
CA PHE A 461 -2.75 11.84 -29.44
C PHE A 461 -3.85 12.59 -30.20
N ARG A 462 -4.90 11.87 -30.62
CA ARG A 462 -6.10 12.45 -31.24
C ARG A 462 -6.82 13.41 -30.31
N PHE A 463 -6.93 13.09 -29.02
CA PHE A 463 -7.50 13.99 -28.02
C PHE A 463 -6.77 15.34 -28.02
N PHE A 464 -5.43 15.35 -27.94
CA PHE A 464 -4.68 16.61 -27.97
C PHE A 464 -4.84 17.37 -29.28
N MET A 465 -4.82 16.66 -30.41
CA MET A 465 -5.00 17.25 -31.73
C MET A 465 -6.36 17.93 -31.87
N LEU A 466 -7.44 17.35 -31.32
CA LEU A 466 -8.79 17.90 -31.38
C LEU A 466 -9.10 18.93 -30.28
N SER A 467 -8.23 19.08 -29.29
CA SER A 467 -8.45 19.98 -28.15
C SER A 467 -8.12 21.44 -28.48
N ASP A 468 -6.97 21.66 -29.14
CA ASP A 468 -6.51 22.98 -29.58
C ASP A 468 -5.51 22.82 -30.73
N ASP A 469 -5.99 23.00 -31.97
CA ASP A 469 -5.21 22.84 -33.19
C ASP A 469 -3.95 23.74 -33.24
N GLN A 470 -4.07 25.00 -32.79
CA GLN A 470 -2.96 25.96 -32.87
C GLN A 470 -1.85 25.60 -31.87
N LEU A 471 -2.25 25.24 -30.65
CA LEU A 471 -1.33 24.77 -29.63
C LEU A 471 -0.65 23.47 -30.06
N PHE A 472 -1.43 22.54 -30.63
CA PHE A 472 -0.91 21.28 -31.12
C PHE A 472 0.15 21.46 -32.21
N ASP A 473 -0.13 22.29 -33.22
CA ASP A 473 0.82 22.61 -34.28
C ASP A 473 2.12 23.22 -33.73
N SER A 474 2.01 24.15 -32.78
CA SER A 474 3.15 24.74 -32.08
C SER A 474 3.96 23.69 -31.33
N CYS A 475 3.30 22.77 -30.62
CA CYS A 475 3.95 21.67 -29.92
C CYS A 475 4.69 20.74 -30.88
N ILE A 476 4.06 20.35 -32.01
CA ILE A 476 4.68 19.51 -33.02
C ILE A 476 5.92 20.17 -33.62
N GLU A 477 5.86 21.48 -33.91
CA GLU A 477 7.03 22.20 -34.44
C GLU A 477 8.17 22.25 -33.41
N ASN A 478 7.86 22.49 -32.13
CA ASN A 478 8.83 22.41 -31.05
C ASN A 478 9.46 21.01 -30.95
N LEU A 479 8.68 19.94 -31.16
CA LEU A 479 9.20 18.57 -31.21
C LEU A 479 10.14 18.35 -32.40
N ARG A 480 9.81 18.86 -33.59
CA ARG A 480 10.68 18.79 -34.78
C ARG A 480 12.00 19.50 -34.53
N VAL A 481 11.96 20.73 -34.01
CA VAL A 481 13.16 21.51 -33.67
C VAL A 481 14.02 20.79 -32.62
N SER A 482 13.41 20.31 -31.54
CA SER A 482 14.09 19.54 -30.49
C SER A 482 14.72 18.26 -31.04
N HIS A 483 14.06 17.56 -31.96
CA HIS A 483 14.61 16.37 -32.61
C HIS A 483 15.85 16.69 -33.43
N ILE A 484 15.80 17.71 -34.29
CA ILE A 484 16.95 18.18 -35.09
C ILE A 484 18.11 18.61 -34.19
N GLN A 485 17.82 19.34 -33.11
CA GLN A 485 18.83 19.76 -32.14
C GLN A 485 19.47 18.56 -31.43
N ASN A 486 18.69 17.54 -31.07
CA ASN A 486 19.20 16.31 -30.45
C ASN A 486 20.10 15.52 -31.40
N LEU A 487 19.77 15.46 -32.69
CA LEU A 487 20.63 14.87 -33.73
C LEU A 487 21.94 15.64 -33.89
N SER A 488 21.88 16.98 -33.94
CA SER A 488 23.06 17.84 -33.99
C SER A 488 23.97 17.67 -32.76
N ASN A 489 23.36 17.59 -31.57
CA ASN A 489 24.08 17.31 -30.31
C ASN A 489 24.71 15.92 -30.32
N ALA A 490 24.02 14.90 -30.82
CA ALA A 490 24.55 13.55 -30.96
C ALA A 490 25.73 13.49 -31.95
N ALA A 491 25.62 14.17 -33.09
CA ALA A 491 26.71 14.30 -34.07
C ALA A 491 27.92 15.04 -33.48
N SER A 492 27.69 16.12 -32.74
CA SER A 492 28.75 16.88 -32.05
C SER A 492 29.46 16.03 -31.00
N ARG A 493 28.71 15.26 -30.19
CA ARG A 493 29.29 14.28 -29.25
C ARG A 493 30.11 13.22 -29.98
N LYS A 494 29.62 12.71 -31.11
CA LYS A 494 30.33 11.73 -31.94
C LYS A 494 31.66 12.28 -32.46
N LEU A 495 31.68 13.51 -32.97
CA LEU A 495 32.90 14.18 -33.43
C LEU A 495 33.90 14.40 -32.29
N ALA A 496 33.43 14.79 -31.11
CA ALA A 496 34.29 14.92 -29.93
C ALA A 496 34.95 13.58 -29.57
N TRP A 497 34.19 12.48 -29.56
CA TRP A 497 34.73 11.14 -29.32
C TRP A 497 35.72 10.68 -30.39
N LEU A 498 35.46 10.98 -31.66
CA LEU A 498 36.38 10.68 -32.77
C LEU A 498 37.70 11.46 -32.65
N ASN A 499 37.64 12.73 -32.25
CA ASN A 499 38.83 13.54 -32.05
C ASN A 499 39.67 13.01 -30.88
N ILE A 500 39.03 12.60 -29.78
CA ILE A 500 39.71 11.94 -28.65
C ILE A 500 40.36 10.65 -29.15
N GLN A 501 39.63 9.78 -29.86
CA GLN A 501 40.17 8.52 -30.38
C GLN A 501 41.38 8.75 -31.28
N ARG A 502 41.31 9.75 -32.18
CA ARG A 502 42.43 10.12 -33.06
C ARG A 502 43.63 10.61 -32.26
N SER A 503 43.41 11.47 -31.26
CA SER A 503 44.50 11.99 -30.41
C SER A 503 45.22 10.89 -29.62
N VAL A 504 44.47 9.92 -29.10
CA VAL A 504 45.03 8.76 -28.38
C VAL A 504 45.82 7.85 -29.32
N ALA A 505 45.26 7.55 -30.50
CA ALA A 505 45.94 6.73 -31.51
C ALA A 505 47.27 7.34 -31.99
N LEU A 506 47.36 8.68 -32.07
CA LEU A 506 48.59 9.38 -32.44
C LEU A 506 49.64 9.35 -31.34
N ASN A 507 49.26 9.47 -30.07
CA ASN A 507 50.19 9.55 -28.95
C ASN A 507 50.70 8.16 -28.49
N HIS A 508 49.98 7.09 -28.82
CA HIS A 508 50.28 5.75 -28.33
C HIS A 508 49.92 4.69 -29.41
N PRO A 509 50.76 4.52 -30.45
CA PRO A 509 50.43 3.69 -31.62
C PRO A 509 50.39 2.18 -31.36
N ASP A 510 51.10 1.68 -30.33
CA ASP A 510 51.28 0.24 -30.07
C ASP A 510 50.21 -0.39 -29.15
N GLN A 511 49.25 0.40 -28.66
CA GLN A 511 48.18 -0.08 -27.78
C GLN A 511 46.91 -0.40 -28.56
N LYS A 512 46.32 -1.58 -28.33
CA LYS A 512 44.99 -1.93 -28.86
C LYS A 512 43.92 -1.22 -28.05
N TYR A 513 43.18 -0.31 -28.68
CA TYR A 513 42.07 0.41 -28.05
C TYR A 513 40.73 -0.24 -28.37
N THR A 514 39.88 -0.35 -27.35
CA THR A 514 38.45 -0.60 -27.55
C THR A 514 37.78 0.67 -28.08
N THR A 515 36.96 0.55 -29.13
CA THR A 515 36.16 1.66 -29.64
C THR A 515 35.19 2.14 -28.55
N PRO A 516 35.12 3.46 -28.28
CA PRO A 516 34.11 4.01 -27.39
C PRO A 516 32.70 3.57 -27.82
N PRO A 517 31.79 3.23 -26.87
CA PRO A 517 30.40 2.86 -27.20
C PRO A 517 29.65 3.91 -28.03
N ALA A 518 30.03 5.19 -27.90
CA ALA A 518 29.50 6.29 -28.72
C ALA A 518 29.83 6.16 -30.22
N LEU A 519 30.81 5.33 -30.59
CA LEU A 519 31.26 5.09 -31.96
C LEU A 519 30.91 3.69 -32.47
N SER A 520 30.34 2.80 -31.65
CA SER A 520 30.00 1.42 -32.05
C SER A 520 28.63 1.30 -32.73
N ASN A 521 27.69 2.22 -32.47
CA ASN A 521 26.38 2.25 -33.13
C ASN A 521 26.44 3.00 -34.47
N ILE A 522 27.00 2.37 -35.50
CA ILE A 522 27.20 2.99 -36.83
C ILE A 522 26.01 2.79 -37.80
N GLY A 523 24.93 2.11 -37.41
CA GLY A 523 23.97 1.57 -38.37
C GLY A 523 22.68 2.33 -38.72
N ASN A 524 22.38 3.55 -38.25
CA ASN A 524 21.00 4.05 -38.42
C ASN A 524 20.74 5.55 -38.65
N SER A 525 21.64 6.27 -39.31
CA SER A 525 21.37 7.66 -39.72
C SER A 525 20.26 7.81 -40.78
N GLY A 526 19.79 6.72 -41.39
CA GLY A 526 18.61 6.70 -42.28
C GLY A 526 17.27 6.52 -41.57
N ALA A 527 17.26 6.16 -40.27
CA ALA A 527 16.03 6.01 -39.49
C ALA A 527 15.46 7.34 -38.99
N ASP A 528 16.24 8.42 -39.05
CA ASP A 528 15.94 9.70 -38.42
C ASP A 528 15.06 10.62 -39.32
N SER A 529 15.23 10.59 -40.65
CA SER A 529 14.28 11.23 -41.60
C SER A 529 12.90 10.55 -41.55
N SER A 530 12.88 9.22 -41.36
CA SER A 530 11.67 8.41 -41.20
C SER A 530 10.83 8.78 -39.97
N VAL A 531 11.36 9.55 -39.01
CA VAL A 531 10.61 9.92 -37.80
C VAL A 531 9.62 11.03 -38.10
N ILE A 532 10.06 12.04 -38.85
CA ILE A 532 9.22 13.17 -39.28
C ILE A 532 8.16 12.65 -40.26
N ASP A 533 8.53 11.82 -41.23
CA ASP A 533 7.57 11.20 -42.17
C ASP A 533 6.49 10.36 -41.46
N ARG A 534 6.83 9.73 -40.32
CA ARG A 534 5.86 8.96 -39.51
C ARG A 534 5.00 9.84 -38.62
N LEU A 535 5.47 11.01 -38.18
CA LEU A 535 4.62 12.00 -37.49
C LEU A 535 3.52 12.46 -38.43
N ASP A 536 3.92 12.88 -39.63
CA ASP A 536 3.01 13.42 -40.62
C ASP A 536 2.00 12.35 -41.08
N MET A 537 2.44 11.10 -41.27
CA MET A 537 1.53 9.98 -41.54
C MET A 537 0.49 9.74 -40.42
N ILE A 538 0.88 9.90 -39.15
CA ILE A 538 -0.06 9.76 -38.02
C ILE A 538 -1.10 10.89 -38.06
N ILE A 539 -0.65 12.12 -38.27
CA ILE A 539 -1.51 13.30 -38.34
C ILE A 539 -2.49 13.15 -39.52
N ASP A 540 -1.98 12.80 -40.70
CA ASP A 540 -2.77 12.61 -41.91
C ASP A 540 -3.85 11.52 -41.74
N ASN A 541 -3.51 10.39 -41.11
CA ASN A 541 -4.48 9.32 -40.83
C ASN A 541 -5.62 9.81 -39.94
N ILE A 542 -5.32 10.58 -38.90
CA ILE A 542 -6.35 11.09 -37.97
C ILE A 542 -7.21 12.15 -38.68
N LEU A 543 -6.62 13.01 -39.50
CA LEU A 543 -7.37 13.99 -40.30
C LEU A 543 -8.28 13.30 -41.33
N GLN A 544 -7.83 12.21 -41.98
CA GLN A 544 -8.65 11.42 -42.93
C GLN A 544 -9.82 10.70 -42.25
N GLU A 545 -9.60 10.14 -41.05
CA GLU A 545 -10.68 9.56 -40.24
C GLU A 545 -11.73 10.60 -39.85
N ASN A 546 -11.33 11.84 -39.53
CA ASN A 546 -12.24 12.93 -39.18
C ASN A 546 -12.93 13.54 -40.40
N ALA A 547 -12.29 13.54 -41.57
CA ALA A 547 -12.81 14.09 -42.82
C ALA A 547 -13.81 13.17 -43.53
N SER A 548 -13.93 11.91 -43.11
CA SER A 548 -14.90 10.95 -43.63
C SER A 548 -16.22 11.07 -42.83
N PRO A 549 -17.30 11.69 -43.35
CA PRO A 549 -18.60 11.64 -42.70
C PRO A 549 -19.13 10.20 -42.81
N ASN A 550 -19.71 9.67 -41.73
CA ASN A 550 -20.42 8.40 -41.65
C ASN A 550 -21.03 7.92 -42.99
N ASP A 551 -20.40 6.93 -43.63
CA ASP A 551 -21.08 5.96 -44.50
C ASP A 551 -21.20 4.64 -43.74
N TYR A 552 -21.97 4.66 -42.65
CA TYR A 552 -22.56 3.45 -42.07
C TYR A 552 -24.00 3.75 -41.67
N SER A 553 -24.88 3.87 -42.65
CA SER A 553 -26.29 3.56 -42.44
C SER A 553 -26.51 2.05 -42.58
N ASN A 554 -27.02 1.44 -41.51
CA ASN A 554 -27.67 0.13 -41.45
C ASN A 554 -26.80 -1.12 -41.65
N HIS A 555 -26.16 -1.55 -40.55
CA HIS A 555 -26.40 -2.89 -40.03
C HIS A 555 -26.06 -2.91 -38.53
N SER A 556 -27.09 -2.91 -37.68
CA SER A 556 -26.94 -3.44 -36.32
C SER A 556 -26.72 -4.95 -36.41
N PRO A 557 -25.76 -5.52 -35.67
CA PRO A 557 -25.93 -6.83 -35.10
C PRO A 557 -26.03 -6.69 -33.58
N ASN A 558 -27.16 -7.17 -33.08
CA ASN A 558 -27.47 -7.43 -31.69
C ASN A 558 -26.25 -7.90 -30.87
N LEU A 559 -26.05 -7.26 -29.71
CA LEU A 559 -25.55 -7.96 -28.53
C LEU A 559 -26.64 -8.93 -28.06
N SER A 560 -26.50 -10.21 -28.38
CA SER A 560 -27.05 -11.28 -27.56
C SER A 560 -26.26 -12.58 -27.72
N ASN A 561 -25.76 -13.06 -26.57
CA ASN A 561 -25.37 -14.42 -26.19
C ASN A 561 -25.22 -15.49 -27.30
N GLN A 562 -24.02 -16.08 -27.39
CA GLN A 562 -23.90 -17.54 -27.47
C GLN A 562 -22.54 -18.06 -27.00
N ASN A 563 -22.62 -19.07 -26.13
CA ASN A 563 -21.55 -19.89 -25.56
C ASN A 563 -20.66 -20.54 -26.63
N ILE A 564 -19.34 -20.51 -26.44
CA ILE A 564 -18.45 -21.63 -26.78
C ILE A 564 -17.40 -21.77 -25.67
N SER A 565 -17.45 -22.92 -25.01
CA SER A 565 -16.51 -23.48 -24.07
C SER A 565 -15.31 -24.12 -24.77
N SER A 566 -14.08 -23.86 -24.31
CA SER A 566 -13.07 -24.87 -23.91
C SER A 566 -11.63 -24.29 -23.79
N ASN A 567 -11.11 -24.35 -22.56
CA ASN A 567 -9.75 -24.67 -22.07
C ASN A 567 -8.51 -24.24 -22.90
N SER A 568 -7.42 -23.68 -22.35
CA SER A 568 -6.93 -23.58 -20.96
C SER A 568 -5.62 -22.76 -20.95
N SER A 569 -5.43 -21.85 -19.99
CA SER A 569 -4.25 -21.70 -19.11
C SER A 569 -4.39 -20.45 -18.23
N GLN A 570 -4.18 -20.64 -16.94
CA GLN A 570 -4.63 -19.80 -15.84
C GLN A 570 -3.76 -18.55 -15.61
N SER A 571 -4.41 -17.40 -15.48
CA SER A 571 -3.95 -16.26 -14.68
C SER A 571 -5.18 -15.67 -14.00
N VAL A 572 -5.18 -15.71 -12.66
CA VAL A 572 -6.30 -15.39 -11.78
C VAL A 572 -6.70 -13.90 -11.92
N PRO A 573 -7.97 -13.57 -12.17
CA PRO A 573 -8.44 -12.18 -12.16
C PRO A 573 -8.74 -11.75 -10.72
N PHE A 574 -7.98 -10.76 -10.26
CA PHE A 574 -8.13 -10.09 -8.98
C PHE A 574 -9.00 -8.84 -9.19
N TYR A 575 -10.32 -8.99 -9.13
CA TYR A 575 -11.33 -7.97 -8.75
C TYR A 575 -12.73 -8.53 -9.11
N ASP A 576 -13.43 -9.10 -8.13
CA ASP A 576 -14.90 -9.07 -8.05
C ASP A 576 -15.36 -9.68 -6.72
N SER A 577 -15.35 -8.86 -5.67
CA SER A 577 -16.10 -9.10 -4.44
C SER A 577 -16.26 -7.81 -3.65
N TYR A 578 -16.95 -6.83 -4.23
CA TYR A 578 -17.49 -5.67 -3.51
C TYR A 578 -18.86 -5.26 -4.07
N GLN A 579 -19.82 -6.18 -4.00
CA GLN A 579 -21.24 -5.86 -3.89
C GLN A 579 -21.87 -6.87 -2.94
N ASP A 580 -21.85 -6.57 -1.64
CA ASP A 580 -22.88 -6.97 -0.66
C ASP A 580 -22.39 -6.63 0.76
N ILE A 581 -22.35 -5.33 1.09
CA ILE A 581 -22.44 -4.88 2.48
C ILE A 581 -23.45 -3.74 2.53
N SER A 582 -24.72 -4.09 2.70
CA SER A 582 -25.80 -3.17 3.02
C SER A 582 -25.70 -2.74 4.49
N PHE A 583 -25.10 -1.57 4.72
CA PHE A 583 -25.27 -0.85 6.00
C PHE A 583 -26.52 0.03 5.93
N SER A 584 -27.63 -0.52 6.42
CA SER A 584 -28.86 0.22 6.66
C SER A 584 -28.70 1.15 7.87
N PHE A 585 -28.66 2.47 7.65
CA PHE A 585 -28.92 3.46 8.70
C PHE A 585 -30.15 4.31 8.34
N PRO A 586 -31.01 4.63 9.33
CA PRO A 586 -32.32 5.23 9.09
C PRO A 586 -32.19 6.69 8.63
N ILE A 587 -32.81 6.98 7.49
CA ILE A 587 -32.99 8.33 6.97
C ILE A 587 -33.99 9.06 7.88
N ASN A 588 -33.52 10.12 8.54
CA ASN A 588 -34.38 11.12 9.18
C ASN A 588 -35.23 11.80 8.09
N SER A 589 -36.52 11.49 8.06
CA SER A 589 -37.53 12.17 7.28
C SER A 589 -37.69 13.61 7.77
N LYS A 590 -37.33 14.59 6.94
CA LYS A 590 -37.85 15.96 7.08
C LYS A 590 -39.32 15.96 6.63
N PRO A 591 -40.25 16.55 7.39
CA PRO A 591 -41.65 16.60 7.02
C PRO A 591 -41.90 17.62 5.92
N SER A 592 -42.88 17.30 5.07
CA SER A 592 -43.42 18.11 3.98
C SER A 592 -44.02 19.43 4.48
N LEU A 593 -43.56 20.54 3.92
CA LEU A 593 -44.17 21.87 4.07
C LEU A 593 -45.51 21.91 3.33
N THR A 594 -46.61 22.00 4.08
CA THR A 594 -47.94 22.33 3.58
C THR A 594 -48.14 23.84 3.50
N GLN A 595 -48.76 24.30 2.42
CA GLN A 595 -49.27 25.66 2.22
C GLN A 595 -50.26 26.05 3.33
N ALA A 596 -49.85 26.98 4.19
CA ALA A 596 -50.73 27.90 4.90
C ALA A 596 -49.91 29.12 5.34
N ASP A 597 -50.54 30.29 5.27
CA ASP A 597 -50.11 31.57 5.86
C ASP A 597 -49.11 32.43 5.06
N MET A 598 -49.66 33.08 4.03
CA MET A 598 -49.22 34.42 3.59
C MET A 598 -49.75 35.50 4.55
N PRO A 599 -48.91 36.43 5.03
CA PRO A 599 -49.36 37.75 5.47
C PRO A 599 -49.01 38.84 4.44
N PRO A 600 -49.68 40.01 4.48
CA PRO A 600 -49.95 40.81 3.30
C PRO A 600 -48.84 41.81 2.95
N ARG A 601 -48.82 42.18 1.67
CA ARG A 601 -48.14 43.35 1.11
C ARG A 601 -48.56 44.63 1.85
N PHE A 602 -47.59 45.47 2.20
CA PHE A 602 -47.78 46.91 2.30
C PHE A 602 -46.64 47.66 1.61
N TYR A 603 -47.06 48.74 0.94
CA TYR A 603 -46.35 49.65 0.06
C TYR A 603 -45.38 50.61 0.80
N ASP A 604 -44.45 51.13 0.00
CA ASP A 604 -43.81 52.47 0.00
C ASP A 604 -43.18 53.05 1.28
N SER A 605 -41.94 53.54 1.16
CA SER A 605 -41.66 54.96 0.90
C SER A 605 -40.19 55.31 1.19
N SER A 606 -39.58 56.05 0.25
CA SER A 606 -38.34 56.87 0.36
C SER A 606 -37.02 56.22 -0.03
#